data_AF-A0A4Y6PTG4-F1
#
_entry.id   AF-A0A4Y6PTG4-F1
#
_cell.length_a   1.000
_cell.length_b   1.000
_cell.length_c   1.000
_cell.angle_alpha   90.00
_cell.angle_beta   90.00
_cell.angle_gamma   90.00
#
_symmetry.space_group_name_H-M   'P 1'
#
loop_
_entity.id
_entity.type
_entity.pdbx_description
1 polymer ?
#
loop_
_entity_poly.entity_id
_entity_poly.type
_entity_poly.pdbx_seq_one_letter_code
_entity_poly.pdbx_strand_id
1 'polypeptide(L)'
;MHELLEDLKQARRGSTIRQVTRGLTLPFRAARFLKENKKLVPFVIVPALINAVLFAISAYLLLTNAGDIVDWLWEKPVVDGLLSYLLIVLWYFVYVLCLLAAVVLSYVVVLVAGGIVASPFHDFLSEHTERILRGVDDVSGPDESIVGDLLRSIGSSAFIGLMYASLMLPILLLNFIPGIGNVTSTVLSACVSAFFVALEYTDPTLQRHGVKLRDKFGLIWDNLPLTGSFGLGTSLLLWVPLMNFICMPIAVIGGTALGIALEED
;
A
#
# COMPACT_ATOMS: atom_id res chain seq x y z
N MET A 1 5.04 -25.34 11.90
CA MET A 1 5.72 -24.49 10.90
C MET A 1 5.21 -24.83 9.50
N HIS A 2 4.74 -23.83 8.76
CA HIS A 2 4.12 -23.98 7.44
C HIS A 2 5.18 -24.08 6.32
N GLU A 3 4.88 -24.82 5.23
CA GLU A 3 5.81 -25.09 4.10
C GLU A 3 6.38 -23.80 3.48
N LEU A 4 5.55 -22.76 3.36
CA LEU A 4 5.97 -21.46 2.83
C LEU A 4 7.11 -20.83 3.64
N LEU A 5 7.08 -20.95 4.97
CA LEU A 5 8.10 -20.40 5.86
C LEU A 5 9.40 -21.21 5.76
N GLU A 6 9.30 -22.54 5.75
CA GLU A 6 10.45 -23.44 5.59
C GLU A 6 11.22 -23.19 4.29
N ASP A 7 10.50 -23.06 3.17
CA ASP A 7 11.13 -22.82 1.87
C ASP A 7 11.81 -21.44 1.81
N LEU A 8 11.29 -20.43 2.50
CA LEU A 8 11.95 -19.11 2.61
C LEU A 8 13.23 -19.20 3.45
N LYS A 9 13.21 -19.90 4.59
CA LYS A 9 14.41 -20.15 5.40
C LYS A 9 15.49 -20.90 4.61
N GLN A 10 15.09 -21.92 3.86
CA GLN A 10 16.01 -22.64 2.97
C GLN A 10 16.50 -21.78 1.79
N ALA A 11 15.64 -20.92 1.23
CA ALA A 11 16.03 -20.03 0.14
C ALA A 11 17.08 -19.01 0.61
N ARG A 12 16.90 -18.44 1.80
CA ARG A 12 17.84 -17.51 2.44
C ARG A 12 19.25 -18.09 2.56
N ARG A 13 19.35 -19.38 2.92
CA ARG A 13 20.62 -20.13 3.01
C ARG A 13 21.13 -20.69 1.67
N GLY A 14 20.35 -20.54 0.61
CA GLY A 14 20.64 -21.08 -0.71
C GLY A 14 21.44 -20.11 -1.60
N SER A 15 21.59 -20.49 -2.87
CA SER A 15 22.24 -19.66 -3.89
C SER A 15 21.48 -18.36 -4.16
N THR A 16 22.18 -17.33 -4.64
CA THR A 16 21.59 -16.05 -5.04
C THR A 16 20.42 -16.21 -6.01
N ILE A 17 20.52 -17.15 -6.96
CA ILE A 17 19.44 -17.43 -7.93
C ILE A 17 18.20 -17.95 -7.20
N ARG A 18 18.37 -18.84 -6.21
CA ARG A 18 17.25 -19.34 -5.40
C ARG A 18 16.63 -18.21 -4.60
N GLN A 19 17.44 -17.36 -3.96
CA GLN A 19 16.96 -16.19 -3.21
C GLN A 19 16.13 -15.25 -4.11
N VAL A 20 16.66 -14.85 -5.27
CA VAL A 20 15.99 -13.95 -6.21
C VAL A 20 14.69 -14.57 -6.73
N THR A 21 14.71 -15.84 -7.12
CA THR A 21 13.51 -16.51 -7.65
C THR A 21 12.42 -16.63 -6.59
N ARG A 22 12.82 -16.96 -5.35
CA ARG A 22 11.87 -17.18 -4.25
C ARG A 22 11.30 -15.86 -3.75
N GLY A 23 12.10 -14.79 -3.66
CA GLY A 23 11.63 -13.45 -3.34
C GLY A 23 10.69 -12.91 -4.43
N LEU A 24 11.09 -12.97 -5.71
CA LEU A 24 10.26 -12.48 -6.82
C LEU A 24 8.90 -13.21 -6.92
N THR A 25 8.87 -14.52 -6.61
CA THR A 25 7.63 -15.31 -6.66
C THR A 25 6.83 -15.31 -5.36
N LEU A 26 7.35 -14.71 -4.28
CA LEU A 26 6.70 -14.70 -2.97
C LEU A 26 5.30 -14.08 -2.98
N PRO A 27 5.01 -12.96 -3.68
CA PRO A 27 3.64 -12.43 -3.74
C PRO A 27 2.63 -13.44 -4.31
N PHE A 28 3.00 -14.19 -5.35
CA PHE A 28 2.10 -15.21 -5.92
C PHE A 28 1.84 -16.36 -4.94
N ARG A 29 2.84 -16.70 -4.12
CA ARG A 29 2.69 -17.72 -3.08
C ARG A 29 1.89 -17.23 -1.89
N ALA A 30 2.05 -15.96 -1.52
CA ALA A 30 1.20 -15.31 -0.54
C ALA A 30 -0.26 -15.25 -1.02
N ALA A 31 -0.51 -15.03 -2.31
CA ALA A 31 -1.85 -15.12 -2.89
C ALA A 31 -2.43 -16.54 -2.80
N ARG A 32 -1.60 -17.56 -3.08
CA ARG A 32 -1.98 -18.97 -2.89
C ARG A 32 -2.28 -19.29 -1.43
N PHE A 33 -1.44 -18.81 -0.51
CA PHE A 33 -1.62 -18.97 0.93
C PHE A 33 -2.93 -18.32 1.41
N LEU A 34 -3.26 -17.12 0.93
CA LEU A 34 -4.53 -16.46 1.21
C LEU A 34 -5.73 -17.31 0.73
N LYS A 35 -5.63 -17.90 -0.46
CA LYS A 35 -6.67 -18.78 -1.02
C LYS A 35 -6.87 -20.05 -0.19
N GLU A 36 -5.78 -20.62 0.32
CA GLU A 36 -5.79 -21.82 1.17
C GLU A 36 -6.33 -21.51 2.58
N ASN A 37 -6.07 -20.31 3.10
CA ASN A 37 -6.45 -19.89 4.44
C ASN A 37 -7.66 -18.93 4.44
N LYS A 38 -8.86 -19.49 4.26
CA LYS A 38 -10.13 -18.71 4.21
C LYS A 38 -10.38 -17.84 5.44
N LYS A 39 -9.77 -18.15 6.59
CA LYS A 39 -9.84 -17.34 7.82
C LYS A 39 -9.24 -15.94 7.65
N LEU A 40 -8.35 -15.75 6.67
CA LEU A 40 -7.70 -14.46 6.41
C LEU A 40 -8.54 -13.55 5.49
N VAL A 41 -9.46 -14.12 4.72
CA VAL A 41 -10.28 -13.41 3.73
C VAL A 41 -11.10 -12.26 4.32
N PRO A 42 -11.70 -12.36 5.53
CA PRO A 42 -12.41 -11.24 6.14
C PRO A 42 -11.54 -9.99 6.32
N PHE A 43 -10.25 -10.14 6.68
CA PHE A 43 -9.34 -9.00 6.83
C PHE A 43 -9.02 -8.30 5.51
N VAL A 44 -9.30 -8.94 4.38
CA VAL A 44 -9.16 -8.35 3.04
C VAL A 44 -10.46 -7.72 2.55
N ILE A 45 -11.58 -8.41 2.73
CA ILE A 45 -12.88 -7.99 2.20
C ILE A 45 -13.47 -6.85 3.04
N VAL A 46 -13.35 -6.89 4.37
CA VAL A 46 -13.98 -5.89 5.24
C VAL A 46 -13.45 -4.48 4.98
N PRO A 47 -12.13 -4.20 4.89
CA PRO A 47 -11.63 -2.88 4.53
C PRO A 47 -12.11 -2.41 3.16
N ALA A 48 -12.13 -3.32 2.18
CA ALA A 48 -12.59 -3.02 0.83
C ALA A 48 -14.07 -2.64 0.81
N LEU A 49 -14.91 -3.35 1.58
CA LEU A 49 -16.32 -3.02 1.75
C LEU A 49 -16.52 -1.68 2.45
N ILE A 50 -15.75 -1.39 3.52
CA ILE A 50 -15.83 -0.09 4.19
C ILE A 50 -15.47 1.03 3.23
N ASN A 51 -14.40 0.88 2.44
CA ASN A 51 -14.00 1.87 1.44
C ASN A 51 -15.06 2.04 0.34
N ALA A 52 -15.69 0.96 -0.12
CA ALA A 52 -16.78 1.03 -1.09
C ALA A 52 -18.01 1.75 -0.54
N VAL A 53 -18.36 1.51 0.73
CA VAL A 53 -19.47 2.20 1.41
C VAL A 53 -19.14 3.68 1.61
N LEU A 54 -17.93 4.01 2.06
CA LEU A 54 -17.47 5.39 2.19
C LEU A 54 -17.51 6.13 0.85
N PHE A 55 -17.10 5.48 -0.24
CA PHE A 55 -17.19 6.03 -1.58
C PHE A 55 -18.63 6.28 -2.01
N ALA A 56 -19.52 5.29 -1.79
CA ALA A 56 -20.92 5.41 -2.15
C ALA A 56 -21.60 6.56 -1.38
N ILE A 57 -21.31 6.70 -0.09
CA ILE A 57 -21.86 7.77 0.76
C ILE A 57 -21.32 9.14 0.31
N SER A 58 -19.99 9.28 0.11
CA SER A 58 -19.39 10.55 -0.30
C SER A 58 -19.86 10.98 -1.68
N ALA A 59 -19.91 10.05 -2.64
CA ALA A 59 -20.43 10.30 -3.97
C ALA A 59 -21.92 10.66 -3.94
N TYR A 60 -22.74 9.94 -3.17
CA TYR A 60 -24.16 10.27 -3.03
C TYR A 60 -24.37 11.68 -2.50
N LEU A 61 -23.68 12.05 -1.41
CA LEU A 61 -23.77 13.39 -0.83
C LEU A 61 -23.31 14.47 -1.82
N LEU A 62 -22.16 14.30 -2.46
CA LEU A 62 -21.62 15.32 -3.36
C LEU A 62 -22.44 15.44 -4.66
N LEU A 63 -22.95 14.34 -5.22
CA LEU A 63 -23.76 14.36 -6.44
C LEU A 63 -25.16 14.95 -6.19
N THR A 64 -25.79 14.64 -5.06
CA THR A 64 -27.10 15.20 -4.72
C THR A 64 -27.03 16.70 -4.43
N ASN A 65 -25.92 17.19 -3.86
CA ASN A 65 -25.70 18.60 -3.59
C ASN A 65 -24.98 19.34 -4.73
N ALA A 66 -24.62 18.67 -5.83
CA ALA A 66 -23.87 19.29 -6.93
C ALA A 66 -24.65 20.43 -7.60
N GLY A 67 -25.97 20.31 -7.69
CA GLY A 67 -26.85 21.37 -8.19
C GLY A 67 -26.74 22.62 -7.32
N ASP A 68 -26.96 22.47 -6.02
CA ASP A 68 -26.90 23.57 -5.06
C ASP A 68 -25.50 24.22 -5.00
N ILE A 69 -24.43 23.42 -5.13
CA ILE A 69 -23.05 23.93 -5.20
C ILE A 69 -22.83 24.76 -6.48
N VAL A 70 -23.35 24.29 -7.61
CA VAL A 70 -23.25 25.01 -8.89
C VAL A 70 -24.09 26.27 -8.85
N ASP A 71 -25.30 26.23 -8.31
CA ASP A 71 -26.18 27.38 -8.18
C ASP A 71 -25.62 28.43 -7.20
N TRP A 72 -24.93 27.98 -6.13
CA TRP A 72 -24.17 28.87 -5.25
C TRP A 72 -23.00 29.56 -5.96
N LEU A 73 -22.32 28.86 -6.86
CA LEU A 73 -21.17 29.40 -7.60
C LEU A 73 -21.61 30.30 -8.77
N TRP A 74 -22.63 29.86 -9.50
CA TRP A 74 -23.21 30.54 -10.64
C TRP A 74 -24.66 30.08 -10.84
N GLU A 75 -25.58 30.91 -10.37
CA GLU A 75 -27.01 30.71 -10.57
C GLU A 75 -27.38 30.66 -12.07
N LYS A 76 -28.29 29.75 -12.42
CA LYS A 76 -28.68 29.51 -13.80
C LYS A 76 -29.12 30.81 -14.50
N PRO A 77 -28.45 31.23 -15.59
CA PRO A 77 -28.76 32.49 -16.27
C PRO A 77 -30.19 32.48 -16.83
N VAL A 78 -30.99 33.48 -16.47
CA VAL A 78 -32.31 33.76 -17.05
C VAL A 78 -32.17 35.03 -17.89
N VAL A 79 -31.76 34.87 -19.15
CA VAL A 79 -31.54 36.02 -20.07
C VAL A 79 -32.21 35.71 -21.41
N ASP A 80 -32.77 36.72 -22.06
CA ASP A 80 -33.41 36.58 -23.38
C ASP A 80 -32.44 36.90 -24.54
N GLY A 81 -32.59 36.21 -25.67
CA GLY A 81 -31.82 36.45 -26.91
C GLY A 81 -30.78 35.36 -27.25
N LEU A 82 -29.99 35.55 -28.31
CA LEU A 82 -29.04 34.53 -28.82
C LEU A 82 -27.94 34.16 -27.79
N LEU A 83 -27.58 35.11 -26.92
CA LEU A 83 -26.60 34.95 -25.84
C LEU A 83 -27.08 33.98 -24.74
N SER A 84 -28.40 33.78 -24.62
CA SER A 84 -29.00 32.85 -23.64
C SER A 84 -28.58 31.41 -23.90
N TYR A 85 -28.59 30.97 -25.16
CA TYR A 85 -28.21 29.61 -25.54
C TYR A 85 -26.75 29.33 -25.18
N LEU A 86 -25.85 30.29 -25.41
CA LEU A 86 -24.44 30.16 -25.06
C LEU A 86 -24.23 30.05 -23.55
N LEU A 87 -24.90 30.91 -22.77
CA LEU A 87 -24.79 30.92 -21.31
C LEU A 87 -25.39 29.66 -20.68
N ILE A 88 -26.50 29.14 -21.22
CA ILE A 88 -27.11 27.87 -20.76
C ILE A 88 -26.18 26.69 -21.06
N VAL A 89 -25.60 26.62 -22.26
CA VAL A 89 -24.64 25.57 -22.62
C VAL A 89 -23.41 25.62 -21.71
N LEU A 90 -22.90 26.82 -21.43
CA LEU A 90 -21.77 27.00 -20.52
C LEU A 90 -22.11 26.62 -19.07
N TRP A 91 -23.32 26.93 -18.62
CA TRP A 91 -23.81 26.52 -17.30
C TRP A 91 -23.88 24.98 -17.18
N TYR A 92 -24.45 24.28 -18.18
CA TYR A 92 -24.45 22.82 -18.19
C TYR A 92 -23.04 22.23 -18.27
N PHE A 93 -22.12 22.88 -18.97
CA PHE A 93 -20.71 22.48 -18.99
C PHE A 93 -20.08 22.59 -17.59
N VAL A 94 -20.29 23.70 -16.88
CA VAL A 94 -19.84 23.88 -15.48
C VAL A 94 -20.48 22.84 -14.56
N TYR A 95 -21.77 22.55 -14.74
CA TYR A 95 -22.46 21.52 -13.98
C TYR A 95 -21.84 20.12 -14.18
N VAL A 96 -21.53 19.72 -15.42
CA VAL A 96 -20.84 18.45 -15.71
C VAL A 96 -19.44 18.43 -15.08
N LEU A 97 -18.69 19.53 -15.15
CA LEU A 97 -17.38 19.62 -14.48
C LEU A 97 -17.51 19.49 -12.95
N CYS A 98 -18.55 20.07 -12.35
CA CYS A 98 -18.82 19.93 -10.93
C CYS A 98 -19.14 18.46 -10.55
N LEU A 99 -19.92 17.76 -11.37
CA LEU A 99 -20.17 16.32 -11.17
C LEU A 99 -18.89 15.49 -11.24
N LEU A 100 -18.01 15.78 -12.21
CA LEU A 100 -16.70 15.11 -12.31
C LEU A 100 -15.83 15.42 -11.08
N ALA A 101 -15.78 16.69 -10.66
CA ALA A 101 -15.06 17.12 -9.47
C ALA A 101 -15.60 16.44 -8.20
N ALA A 102 -16.92 16.29 -8.08
CA ALA A 102 -17.57 15.58 -6.98
C ALA A 102 -17.12 14.12 -6.90
N VAL A 103 -17.07 13.41 -8.03
CA VAL A 103 -16.59 12.02 -8.09
C VAL A 103 -15.10 11.93 -7.73
N VAL A 104 -14.27 12.83 -8.26
CA VAL A 104 -12.84 12.89 -7.93
C VAL A 104 -12.64 13.18 -6.44
N LEU A 105 -13.38 14.14 -5.88
CA LEU A 105 -13.31 14.48 -4.46
C LEU A 105 -13.76 13.31 -3.58
N SER A 106 -14.81 12.59 -3.99
CA SER A 106 -15.26 11.36 -3.33
C SER A 106 -14.16 10.31 -3.27
N TYR A 107 -13.44 10.12 -4.38
CA TYR A 107 -12.28 9.23 -4.45
C TYR A 107 -11.14 9.70 -3.52
N VAL A 108 -10.82 10.99 -3.49
CA VAL A 108 -9.79 11.54 -2.59
C VAL A 108 -10.16 11.34 -1.12
N VAL A 109 -11.41 11.57 -0.75
CA VAL A 109 -11.91 11.32 0.63
C VAL A 109 -11.69 9.87 1.02
N VAL A 110 -12.02 8.93 0.13
CA VAL A 110 -11.83 7.49 0.38
C VAL A 110 -10.37 7.10 0.40
N LEU A 111 -9.52 7.73 -0.41
CA LEU A 111 -8.08 7.45 -0.40
C LEU A 111 -7.45 7.84 0.94
N VAL A 112 -7.85 8.97 1.52
CA VAL A 112 -7.34 9.43 2.83
C VAL A 112 -7.97 8.63 3.97
N ALA A 113 -9.30 8.56 4.04
CA ALA A 113 -10.00 7.88 5.12
C ALA A 113 -9.78 6.36 5.07
N GLY A 114 -9.76 5.79 3.87
CA GLY A 114 -9.61 4.36 3.66
C GLY A 114 -8.22 3.84 4.00
N GLY A 115 -7.16 4.65 3.85
CA GLY A 115 -5.82 4.30 4.32
C GLY A 115 -5.78 4.14 5.85
N ILE A 116 -6.42 5.07 6.57
CA ILE A 116 -6.52 5.02 8.04
C ILE A 116 -7.34 3.79 8.48
N VAL A 117 -8.45 3.52 7.79
CA VAL A 117 -9.30 2.35 8.05
C VAL A 117 -8.57 1.05 7.74
N ALA A 118 -7.76 0.99 6.68
CA ALA A 118 -7.08 -0.24 6.26
C ALA A 118 -5.93 -0.62 7.20
N SER A 119 -5.27 0.36 7.83
CA SER A 119 -4.13 0.14 8.74
C SER A 119 -4.37 -0.97 9.78
N PRO A 120 -5.41 -0.92 10.63
CA PRO A 120 -5.63 -1.97 11.64
C PRO A 120 -5.91 -3.34 11.01
N PHE A 121 -6.51 -3.42 9.83
CA PHE A 121 -6.75 -4.70 9.18
C PHE A 121 -5.48 -5.29 8.57
N HIS A 122 -4.54 -4.45 8.13
CA HIS A 122 -3.22 -4.92 7.72
C HIS A 122 -2.46 -5.51 8.92
N ASP A 123 -2.54 -4.87 10.09
CA ASP A 123 -1.94 -5.39 11.32
C ASP A 123 -2.57 -6.73 11.72
N PHE A 124 -3.91 -6.81 11.79
CA PHE A 124 -4.61 -8.06 12.08
C PHE A 124 -4.31 -9.15 11.06
N LEU A 125 -4.21 -8.81 9.77
CA LEU A 125 -3.86 -9.75 8.73
C LEU A 125 -2.44 -10.29 8.93
N SER A 126 -1.48 -9.43 9.29
CA SER A 126 -0.10 -9.83 9.60
C SER A 126 -0.07 -10.78 10.80
N GLU A 127 -0.73 -10.44 11.91
CA GLU A 127 -0.77 -11.30 13.11
C GLU A 127 -1.37 -12.68 12.82
N HIS A 128 -2.54 -12.73 12.18
CA HIS A 128 -3.19 -14.00 11.89
C HIS A 128 -2.40 -14.83 10.87
N THR A 129 -1.72 -14.16 9.93
CA THR A 129 -0.79 -14.83 9.01
C THR A 129 0.35 -15.47 9.78
N GLU A 130 0.94 -14.75 10.73
CA GLU A 130 2.02 -15.29 11.54
C GLU A 130 1.59 -16.48 12.40
N ARG A 131 0.43 -16.38 13.08
CA ARG A 131 -0.14 -17.51 13.87
C ARG A 131 -0.23 -18.77 13.03
N ILE A 132 -0.72 -18.65 11.79
CA ILE A 132 -0.85 -19.78 10.86
C ILE A 132 0.54 -20.28 10.39
N LEU A 133 1.47 -19.39 10.05
CA LEU A 133 2.78 -19.77 9.54
C LEU A 133 3.65 -20.47 10.60
N ARG A 134 3.64 -19.97 11.83
CA ARG A 134 4.40 -20.54 12.95
C ARG A 134 3.67 -21.74 13.55
N GLY A 135 2.34 -21.75 13.53
CA GLY A 135 1.51 -22.76 14.16
C GLY A 135 1.38 -22.54 15.67
N VAL A 136 1.36 -21.27 16.09
CA VAL A 136 1.20 -20.84 17.49
C VAL A 136 -0.02 -19.93 17.59
N ASP A 137 -0.73 -20.00 18.73
CA ASP A 137 -1.93 -19.18 18.95
C ASP A 137 -1.58 -17.77 19.43
N ASP A 138 -0.44 -17.61 20.09
CA ASP A 138 0.06 -16.33 20.60
C ASP A 138 1.26 -15.82 19.80
N VAL A 139 1.11 -14.62 19.25
CA VAL A 139 2.12 -13.85 18.51
C VAL A 139 2.21 -12.41 19.06
N SER A 140 1.71 -12.20 20.28
CA SER A 140 1.67 -10.89 20.92
C SER A 140 3.09 -10.35 21.03
N GLY A 141 3.25 -9.06 20.72
CA GLY A 141 4.49 -8.35 20.99
C GLY A 141 4.74 -8.20 22.49
N PRO A 142 5.87 -7.61 22.89
CA PRO A 142 6.13 -7.28 24.30
C PRO A 142 4.94 -6.51 24.90
N ASP A 143 4.66 -6.70 26.20
CA ASP A 143 3.58 -6.05 26.99
C ASP A 143 3.75 -4.51 27.04
N GLU A 144 3.61 -3.85 25.89
CA GLU A 144 3.56 -2.39 25.76
C GLU A 144 2.09 -1.93 25.76
N SER A 145 1.86 -0.67 26.16
CA SER A 145 0.53 -0.07 26.06
C SER A 145 0.14 0.03 24.58
N ILE A 146 -1.11 -0.31 24.23
CA ILE A 146 -1.68 -0.17 22.88
C ILE A 146 -1.36 1.20 22.26
N VAL A 147 -1.36 2.26 23.07
CA VAL A 147 -1.04 3.63 22.63
C VAL A 147 0.44 3.80 22.30
N GLY A 148 1.33 3.18 23.09
CA GLY A 148 2.77 3.19 22.84
C GLY A 148 3.14 2.47 21.55
N ASP A 149 2.54 1.30 21.31
CA ASP A 149 2.73 0.52 20.08
C ASP A 149 2.27 1.28 18.84
N LEU A 150 1.09 1.91 18.91
CA LEU A 150 0.56 2.75 17.83
C LEU A 150 1.49 3.93 17.52
N LEU A 151 1.95 4.67 18.53
CA LEU A 151 2.86 5.81 18.33
C LEU A 151 4.21 5.36 17.76
N ARG A 152 4.74 4.23 18.22
CA ARG A 152 5.97 3.64 17.70
C ARG A 152 5.82 3.18 16.25
N SER A 153 4.68 2.57 15.91
CA SER A 153 4.34 2.16 14.54
C SER A 153 4.27 3.37 13.60
N ILE A 154 3.49 4.39 13.97
CA ILE A 154 3.39 5.64 13.21
C ILE A 154 4.75 6.30 13.04
N GLY A 155 5.57 6.35 14.10
CA GLY A 155 6.92 6.90 14.05
C GLY A 155 7.86 6.12 13.12
N SER A 156 7.79 4.79 13.15
CA SER A 156 8.55 3.89 12.25
C SER A 156 8.15 4.14 10.80
N SER A 157 6.86 4.06 10.48
CA SER A 157 6.36 4.27 9.12
C SER A 157 6.66 5.68 8.60
N ALA A 158 6.52 6.71 9.45
CA ALA A 158 6.84 8.09 9.07
C ALA A 158 8.35 8.27 8.78
N PHE A 159 9.22 7.67 9.59
CA PHE A 159 10.67 7.72 9.35
C PHE A 159 11.06 6.98 8.06
N ILE A 160 10.50 5.78 7.83
CA ILE A 160 10.72 5.01 6.61
C ILE A 160 10.25 5.82 5.38
N GLY A 161 9.06 6.43 5.45
CA GLY A 161 8.52 7.28 4.40
C GLY A 161 9.38 8.53 4.14
N LEU A 162 9.87 9.18 5.19
CA LEU A 162 10.77 10.34 5.07
C LEU A 162 12.11 9.95 4.43
N MET A 163 12.68 8.80 4.81
CA MET A 163 13.89 8.27 4.20
C MET A 163 13.67 7.95 2.73
N TYR A 164 12.58 7.25 2.39
CA TYR A 164 12.20 6.99 1.00
C TYR A 164 12.10 8.28 0.18
N ALA A 165 11.38 9.29 0.68
CA ALA A 165 11.24 10.58 0.01
C ALA A 165 12.60 11.29 -0.16
N SER A 166 13.46 11.24 0.86
CA SER A 166 14.78 11.86 0.83
C SER A 166 15.73 11.23 -0.20
N LEU A 167 15.62 9.92 -0.45
CA LEU A 167 16.37 9.23 -1.51
C LEU A 167 15.75 9.44 -2.90
N MET A 168 14.42 9.49 -2.98
CA MET A 168 13.72 9.67 -4.25
C MET A 168 13.90 11.07 -4.84
N LEU A 169 14.02 12.11 -4.00
CA LEU A 169 14.15 13.49 -4.47
C LEU A 169 15.41 13.70 -5.34
N PRO A 170 16.63 13.29 -4.94
CA PRO A 170 17.80 13.30 -5.81
C PRO A 170 17.64 12.45 -7.08
N ILE A 171 17.02 11.28 -6.98
CA ILE A 171 16.78 10.38 -8.14
C ILE A 171 15.84 11.04 -9.15
N LEU A 172 14.85 11.82 -8.68
CA LEU A 172 13.98 12.60 -9.54
C LEU A 172 14.77 13.68 -10.29
N LEU A 173 15.72 14.34 -9.61
CA LEU A 173 16.57 15.37 -10.22
C LEU A 173 17.48 14.82 -11.34
N LEU A 174 17.79 13.51 -11.35
CA LEU A 174 18.53 12.91 -12.45
C LEU A 174 17.79 13.00 -13.80
N ASN A 175 16.45 13.11 -13.81
CA ASN A 175 15.67 13.24 -15.05
C ASN A 175 15.95 14.55 -15.80
N PHE A 176 16.56 15.55 -15.16
CA PHE A 176 17.00 16.77 -15.83
C PHE A 176 18.24 16.57 -16.72
N ILE A 177 18.91 15.41 -16.63
CA ILE A 177 20.05 15.07 -17.48
C ILE A 177 19.53 14.36 -18.75
N PRO A 178 19.50 15.01 -19.92
CA PRO A 178 19.00 14.38 -21.14
C PRO A 178 19.81 13.15 -21.53
N GLY A 179 19.13 12.11 -22.01
CA GLY A 179 19.73 10.83 -22.42
C GLY A 179 19.91 9.84 -21.27
N ILE A 180 20.93 10.04 -20.42
CA ILE A 180 21.31 9.07 -19.37
C ILE A 180 20.41 9.19 -18.14
N GLY A 181 19.86 10.38 -17.87
CA GLY A 181 19.08 10.69 -16.68
C GLY A 181 17.84 9.83 -16.51
N ASN A 182 17.03 9.69 -17.57
CA ASN A 182 15.78 8.92 -17.52
C ASN A 182 16.02 7.43 -17.21
N VAL A 183 16.98 6.79 -17.90
CA VAL A 183 17.27 5.36 -17.70
C VAL A 183 17.82 5.14 -16.29
N THR A 184 18.78 5.96 -15.88
CA THR A 184 19.40 5.87 -14.55
C THR A 184 18.36 6.11 -13.46
N SER A 185 17.52 7.13 -13.61
CA SER A 185 16.45 7.45 -12.66
C SER A 185 15.44 6.31 -12.55
N THR A 186 15.04 5.70 -13.67
CA THR A 186 14.10 4.56 -13.67
C THR A 186 14.68 3.35 -12.95
N VAL A 187 15.95 3.00 -13.22
CA VAL A 187 16.59 1.85 -12.58
C VAL A 187 16.83 2.10 -11.09
N LEU A 188 17.36 3.26 -10.71
CA LEU A 188 17.58 3.60 -9.31
C LEU A 188 16.27 3.68 -8.53
N SER A 189 15.23 4.31 -9.09
CA SER A 189 13.93 4.41 -8.43
C SER A 189 13.31 3.03 -8.24
N ALA A 190 13.42 2.12 -9.22
CA ALA A 190 12.95 0.74 -9.06
C ALA A 190 13.70 0.00 -7.94
N CYS A 191 15.02 0.13 -7.86
CA CYS A 191 15.83 -0.49 -6.80
C CYS A 191 15.50 0.06 -5.40
N VAL A 192 15.38 1.39 -5.27
CA VAL A 192 15.03 2.05 -4.00
C VAL A 192 13.61 1.67 -3.60
N SER A 193 12.66 1.72 -4.54
CA SER A 193 11.27 1.30 -4.28
C SER A 193 11.21 -0.14 -3.79
N ALA A 194 11.93 -1.05 -4.44
CA ALA A 194 11.97 -2.43 -4.01
C ALA A 194 12.51 -2.60 -2.59
N PHE A 195 13.60 -1.91 -2.25
CA PHE A 195 14.15 -1.97 -0.89
C PHE A 195 13.14 -1.47 0.15
N PHE A 196 12.53 -0.31 -0.10
CA PHE A 196 11.58 0.29 0.84
C PHE A 196 10.25 -0.46 0.92
N VAL A 197 9.76 -1.04 -0.18
CA VAL A 197 8.59 -1.92 -0.17
C VAL A 197 8.86 -3.19 0.62
N ALA A 198 10.03 -3.81 0.45
CA ALA A 198 10.40 -4.97 1.25
C ALA A 198 10.46 -4.62 2.75
N LEU A 199 11.05 -3.47 3.09
CA LEU A 199 11.11 -2.97 4.45
C LEU A 199 9.70 -2.69 5.00
N GLU A 200 8.86 -1.95 4.28
CA GLU A 200 7.50 -1.57 4.70
C GLU A 200 6.62 -2.78 5.02
N TYR A 201 6.63 -3.82 4.17
CA TYR A 201 5.77 -4.99 4.40
C TYR A 201 6.36 -6.00 5.42
N THR A 202 7.66 -5.93 5.72
CA THR A 202 8.27 -6.73 6.80
C THR A 202 8.23 -6.00 8.15
N ASP A 203 8.13 -4.67 8.15
CA ASP A 203 8.18 -3.80 9.33
C ASP A 203 7.19 -4.20 10.43
N PRO A 204 5.90 -4.49 10.15
CA PRO A 204 4.93 -4.83 11.19
C PRO A 204 5.31 -6.09 11.96
N THR A 205 5.89 -7.08 11.28
CA THR A 205 6.31 -8.33 11.91
C THR A 205 7.57 -8.13 12.74
N LEU A 206 8.58 -7.48 12.17
CA LEU A 206 9.83 -7.15 12.87
C LEU A 206 9.58 -6.21 14.07
N GLN A 207 8.58 -5.32 13.96
CA GLN A 207 8.17 -4.46 15.07
C GLN A 207 7.54 -5.25 16.20
N ARG A 208 6.63 -6.19 15.90
CA ARG A 208 6.01 -7.06 16.91
C ARG A 208 7.05 -7.90 17.64
N HIS A 209 8.12 -8.31 16.98
CA HIS A 209 9.25 -9.00 17.62
C HIS A 209 10.25 -8.07 18.33
N GLY A 210 9.98 -6.75 18.36
CA GLY A 210 10.80 -5.78 19.08
C GLY A 210 12.11 -5.38 18.38
N VAL A 211 12.30 -5.75 17.11
CA VAL A 211 13.50 -5.41 16.33
C VAL A 211 13.60 -3.88 16.18
N LYS A 212 14.76 -3.32 16.51
CA LYS A 212 15.00 -1.87 16.42
C LYS A 212 15.11 -1.44 14.97
N LEU A 213 14.65 -0.24 14.65
CA LEU A 213 14.61 0.29 13.28
C LEU A 213 15.95 0.17 12.54
N ARG A 214 17.07 0.48 13.20
CA ARG A 214 18.42 0.33 12.63
C ARG A 214 18.73 -1.10 12.19
N ASP A 215 18.32 -2.08 13.00
CA ASP A 215 18.58 -3.50 12.75
C ASP A 215 17.69 -4.02 11.62
N LYS A 216 16.47 -3.46 11.45
CA LYS A 216 15.59 -3.76 10.31
C LYS A 216 16.26 -3.42 8.97
N PHE A 217 16.88 -2.24 8.86
CA PHE A 217 17.65 -1.87 7.65
C PHE A 217 18.79 -2.86 7.37
N GLY A 218 19.51 -3.28 8.43
CA GLY A 218 20.57 -4.29 8.32
C GLY A 218 20.04 -5.63 7.81
N LEU A 219 18.94 -6.14 8.38
CA LEU A 219 18.32 -7.40 7.96
C LEU A 219 17.92 -7.40 6.49
N ILE A 220 17.32 -6.30 6.01
CA ILE A 220 16.95 -6.17 4.59
C ILE A 220 18.19 -6.09 3.70
N TRP A 221 19.21 -5.34 4.12
CA TRP A 221 20.44 -5.15 3.37
C TRP A 221 21.26 -6.45 3.24
N ASP A 222 21.41 -7.19 4.34
CA ASP A 222 22.21 -8.42 4.39
C ASP A 222 21.56 -9.57 3.59
N ASN A 223 20.25 -9.47 3.32
CA ASN A 223 19.48 -10.46 2.56
C ASN A 223 18.95 -9.88 1.23
N LEU A 224 19.62 -8.86 0.68
CA LEU A 224 19.23 -8.12 -0.53
C LEU A 224 18.72 -8.96 -1.70
N PRO A 225 19.34 -10.10 -2.07
CA PRO A 225 18.84 -10.89 -3.20
C PRO A 225 17.43 -11.45 -2.95
N LEU A 226 17.10 -11.81 -1.71
CA LEU A 226 15.78 -12.31 -1.32
C LEU A 226 14.79 -11.17 -1.07
N THR A 227 15.19 -10.18 -0.27
CA THR A 227 14.32 -9.07 0.15
C THR A 227 14.06 -8.09 -0.99
N GLY A 228 15.11 -7.71 -1.73
CA GLY A 228 15.01 -6.83 -2.89
C GLY A 228 14.20 -7.43 -4.04
N SER A 229 14.30 -8.74 -4.29
CA SER A 229 13.48 -9.39 -5.31
C SER A 229 12.00 -9.50 -4.90
N PHE A 230 11.71 -9.72 -3.61
CA PHE A 230 10.35 -9.60 -3.06
C PHE A 230 9.79 -8.18 -3.22
N GLY A 231 10.59 -7.18 -2.87
CA GLY A 231 10.22 -5.78 -3.04
C GLY A 231 9.95 -5.42 -4.49
N LEU A 232 10.80 -5.87 -5.42
CA LEU A 232 10.60 -5.67 -6.87
C LEU A 232 9.32 -6.35 -7.35
N GLY A 233 9.11 -7.63 -7.01
CA GLY A 233 7.92 -8.37 -7.41
C GLY A 233 6.63 -7.74 -6.87
N THR A 234 6.67 -7.27 -5.63
CA THR A 234 5.55 -6.58 -4.98
C THR A 234 5.30 -5.21 -5.62
N SER A 235 6.35 -4.42 -5.87
CA SER A 235 6.25 -3.11 -6.52
C SER A 235 5.62 -3.22 -7.91
N LEU A 236 6.03 -4.22 -8.71
CA LEU A 236 5.47 -4.48 -10.03
C LEU A 236 3.99 -4.85 -9.98
N LEU A 237 3.56 -5.60 -8.96
CA LEU A 237 2.15 -5.92 -8.74
C LEU A 237 1.34 -4.70 -8.33
N LEU A 238 1.91 -3.83 -7.48
CA LEU A 238 1.29 -2.58 -7.03
C LEU A 238 1.22 -1.51 -8.14
N TRP A 239 1.93 -1.70 -9.25
CA TRP A 239 1.81 -0.84 -10.43
C TRP A 239 0.60 -1.19 -11.29
N VAL A 240 0.01 -2.38 -11.14
CA VAL A 240 -1.17 -2.77 -11.91
C VAL A 240 -2.41 -2.09 -11.31
N PRO A 241 -3.02 -1.12 -12.01
CA PRO A 241 -4.18 -0.42 -11.47
C PRO A 241 -5.32 -1.42 -11.19
N LEU A 242 -6.17 -1.12 -10.21
CA LEU A 242 -7.25 -1.99 -9.72
C LEU A 242 -6.81 -3.25 -8.96
N MET A 243 -5.64 -3.83 -9.27
CA MET A 243 -5.11 -4.98 -8.53
C MET A 243 -4.60 -4.60 -7.13
N ASN A 244 -4.28 -3.31 -6.91
CA ASN A 244 -3.74 -2.80 -5.65
C ASN A 244 -4.52 -3.21 -4.41
N PHE A 245 -5.86 -3.25 -4.49
CA PHE A 245 -6.72 -3.68 -3.37
C PHE A 245 -6.45 -5.11 -2.91
N ILE A 246 -6.05 -6.00 -3.81
CA ILE A 246 -5.74 -7.40 -3.50
C ILE A 246 -4.22 -7.56 -3.28
N CYS A 247 -3.41 -6.81 -4.02
CA CYS A 247 -1.96 -6.85 -3.92
C CYS A 247 -1.43 -6.38 -2.56
N MET A 248 -2.04 -5.38 -1.92
CA MET A 248 -1.65 -4.94 -0.57
C MET A 248 -1.78 -6.07 0.47
N PRO A 249 -2.94 -6.74 0.64
CA PRO A 249 -3.05 -7.91 1.52
C PRO A 249 -2.06 -9.03 1.20
N ILE A 250 -1.85 -9.31 -0.09
CA ILE A 250 -0.87 -10.30 -0.53
C ILE A 250 0.54 -9.89 -0.09
N ALA A 251 0.89 -8.61 -0.23
CA ALA A 251 2.15 -8.06 0.19
C ALA A 251 2.33 -8.12 1.71
N VAL A 252 1.28 -7.85 2.50
CA VAL A 252 1.28 -8.02 3.96
C VAL A 252 1.56 -9.47 4.35
N ILE A 253 0.91 -10.44 3.69
CA ILE A 253 1.14 -11.87 3.95
C ILE A 253 2.58 -12.26 3.58
N GLY A 254 3.05 -11.85 2.40
CA GLY A 254 4.41 -12.13 1.93
C GLY A 254 5.47 -11.49 2.81
N GLY A 255 5.27 -10.24 3.20
CA GLY A 255 6.17 -9.50 4.09
C GLY A 255 6.18 -10.07 5.50
N THR A 256 5.04 -10.56 6.01
CA THR A 256 4.99 -11.29 7.28
C THR A 256 5.82 -12.56 7.22
N ALA A 257 5.64 -13.39 6.19
CA ALA A 257 6.41 -14.60 6.01
C ALA A 257 7.93 -14.34 5.86
N LEU A 258 8.28 -13.30 5.11
CA LEU A 258 9.66 -12.89 4.91
C LEU A 258 10.27 -12.35 6.21
N GLY A 259 9.54 -11.54 6.97
CA GLY A 259 9.97 -11.00 8.26
C GLY A 259 10.35 -12.11 9.24
N ILE A 260 9.49 -13.12 9.39
CA ILE A 260 9.76 -14.30 10.24
C ILE A 260 11.02 -15.04 9.75
N ALA A 261 11.17 -15.25 8.44
CA ALA A 261 12.31 -15.97 7.86
C ALA A 261 13.65 -15.22 8.00
N LEU A 262 13.62 -13.89 8.12
CA LEU A 262 14.82 -13.06 8.31
C LEU A 262 15.32 -13.08 9.75
N GLU A 263 14.42 -13.25 10.72
CA GLU A 263 14.76 -13.24 12.14
C GLU A 263 15.06 -14.64 12.69
N GLU A 264 14.28 -15.64 12.32
CA GLU A 264 14.47 -17.01 12.82
C GLU A 264 15.53 -17.77 11.99
N ASP A 265 16.58 -18.25 12.66
CA ASP A 265 17.55 -19.21 12.11
C ASP A 265 16.99 -20.64 12.03
#